data_AF-A0A7Y5GGU7-F1
#
_entry.id   AF-A0A7Y5GGU7-F1
#
_cell.length_a   1.000
_cell.length_b   1.000
_cell.length_c   1.000
_cell.angle_alpha   90.00
_cell.angle_beta   90.00
_cell.angle_gamma   90.00
#
_symmetry.space_group_name_H-M   'P 1'
#
loop_
_entity.id
_entity.type
_entity.pdbx_description
1 polymer ?
#
loop_
_entity_poly.entity_id
_entity_poly.type
_entity_poly.pdbx_seq_one_letter_code
_entity_poly.pdbx_strand_id
1 'polypeptide(L)'
;MEFVPDASVTEALNDARATARDQLAAAWQLQLERVQEQLAFGWKEHLDHVFEERFAELSSRVSESFRLEVAAEVEKAVGTARRDVSDRLNESVRRMRKAANHEEWTAAFLESSTAFSRRIALFSVLGGNLQLEGARGMAETLPGDVQRMSIPLGSAPAFANAAESADTVAAMRSAVEISKTLSDIVGEDETERAYLFPIVNRQKVVAILYAEPQVNTGSVSALELLSTIAGLSLENRTTEAGKVPGLVGIITAPATPVQVAGWSDLAPEDQALHLRAQRFARVKVAEIRLHRAEAVRAGRKERQLYSAVKQAVDSARETFGREFVSASPTMVDYLHMELVRTLANDEISVLGPDYPGPMV
;
A
#
# COMPACT_ATOMS: atom_id res chain seq x y z
N MET A 1 -121.50 -0.64 12.01
CA MET A 1 -121.19 -1.92 11.36
C MET A 1 -119.69 -2.08 11.45
N GLU A 2 -119.21 -2.63 12.57
CA GLU A 2 -117.78 -2.88 12.80
C GLU A 2 -117.34 -4.01 11.89
N PHE A 3 -116.34 -3.72 11.05
CA PHE A 3 -115.70 -4.71 10.18
C PHE A 3 -114.70 -5.46 11.06
N VAL A 4 -115.13 -6.57 11.65
CA VAL A 4 -114.22 -7.53 12.28
C VAL A 4 -113.42 -8.18 11.14
N PRO A 5 -112.08 -8.04 11.09
CA PRO A 5 -111.29 -8.72 10.07
C PRO A 5 -111.49 -10.23 10.26
N ASP A 6 -111.75 -10.94 9.16
CA ASP A 6 -111.91 -12.39 9.14
C ASP A 6 -110.66 -13.04 9.78
N ALA A 7 -110.85 -13.71 10.91
CA ALA A 7 -109.76 -14.23 11.75
C ALA A 7 -108.79 -15.12 10.94
N SER A 8 -109.33 -15.82 9.94
CA SER A 8 -108.62 -16.67 8.98
C SER A 8 -107.58 -15.93 8.13
N VAL A 9 -107.88 -14.72 7.65
CA VAL A 9 -106.94 -13.93 6.83
C VAL A 9 -105.81 -13.36 7.67
N THR A 10 -106.12 -12.98 8.91
CA THR A 10 -105.13 -12.45 9.86
C THR A 10 -104.18 -13.55 10.31
N GLU A 11 -104.67 -14.76 10.51
CA GLU A 11 -103.90 -15.96 10.85
C GLU A 11 -102.97 -16.37 9.69
N ALA A 12 -103.49 -16.44 8.46
CA ALA A 12 -102.67 -16.74 7.27
C ALA A 12 -101.55 -15.72 7.02
N LEU A 13 -101.82 -14.42 7.28
CA LEU A 13 -100.81 -13.37 7.15
C LEU A 13 -99.72 -13.47 8.23
N ASN A 14 -100.10 -13.85 9.46
CA ASN A 14 -99.15 -14.07 10.55
C ASN A 14 -98.28 -15.30 10.30
N ASP A 15 -98.85 -16.38 9.77
CA ASP A 15 -98.11 -17.59 9.37
C ASP A 15 -97.13 -17.31 8.22
N ALA A 16 -97.55 -16.54 7.20
CA ALA A 16 -96.68 -16.13 6.12
C ALA A 16 -95.51 -15.25 6.63
N ARG A 17 -95.79 -14.36 7.59
CA ARG A 17 -94.77 -13.51 8.22
C ARG A 17 -93.81 -14.30 9.10
N ALA A 18 -94.30 -15.30 9.83
CA ALA A 18 -93.48 -16.22 10.62
C ALA A 18 -92.55 -17.03 9.68
N THR A 19 -93.11 -17.62 8.63
CA THR A 19 -92.36 -18.37 7.61
C THR A 19 -91.28 -17.50 6.95
N ALA A 20 -91.60 -16.26 6.57
CA ALA A 20 -90.64 -15.34 5.98
C ALA A 20 -89.50 -14.97 6.96
N ARG A 21 -89.80 -14.83 8.25
CA ARG A 21 -88.78 -14.60 9.29
C ARG A 21 -87.89 -15.82 9.49
N ASP A 22 -88.47 -17.01 9.50
CA ASP A 22 -87.72 -18.25 9.65
C ASP A 22 -86.80 -18.49 8.43
N GLN A 23 -87.28 -18.19 7.23
CA GLN A 23 -86.47 -18.22 6.01
C GLN A 23 -85.32 -17.20 6.04
N LEU A 24 -85.58 -15.98 6.49
CA LEU A 24 -84.54 -14.97 6.66
C LEU A 24 -83.51 -15.38 7.70
N ALA A 25 -83.93 -15.96 8.83
CA ALA A 25 -83.04 -16.47 9.86
C ALA A 25 -82.17 -17.64 9.36
N ALA A 26 -82.76 -18.56 8.59
CA ALA A 26 -82.03 -19.67 7.97
C ALA A 26 -81.02 -19.18 6.91
N ALA A 27 -81.40 -18.22 6.07
CA ALA A 27 -80.51 -17.62 5.10
C ALA A 27 -79.35 -16.87 5.78
N TRP A 28 -79.62 -16.18 6.89
CA TRP A 28 -78.59 -15.50 7.69
C TRP A 28 -77.61 -16.48 8.33
N GLN A 29 -78.10 -17.58 8.91
CA GLN A 29 -77.26 -18.66 9.46
C GLN A 29 -76.32 -19.25 8.40
N LEU A 30 -76.83 -19.53 7.21
CA LEU A 30 -76.05 -20.11 6.11
C LEU A 30 -74.96 -19.14 5.61
N GLN A 31 -75.25 -17.83 5.59
CA GLN A 31 -74.23 -16.81 5.30
C GLN A 31 -73.18 -16.73 6.41
N LEU A 32 -73.58 -16.86 7.67
CA LEU A 32 -72.65 -16.84 8.80
C LEU A 32 -71.70 -18.04 8.77
N GLU A 33 -72.22 -19.25 8.55
CA GLU A 33 -71.41 -20.47 8.39
C GLU A 33 -70.44 -20.33 7.22
N ARG A 34 -70.91 -19.82 6.07
CA ARG A 34 -70.05 -19.62 4.90
C ARG A 34 -68.90 -18.64 5.18
N VAL A 35 -69.16 -17.54 5.87
CA VAL A 35 -68.13 -16.57 6.25
C VAL A 35 -67.17 -17.18 7.29
N GLN A 36 -67.67 -17.94 8.25
CA GLN A 36 -66.84 -18.65 9.23
C GLN A 36 -65.96 -19.70 8.59
N GLU A 37 -66.47 -20.49 7.64
CA GLU A 37 -65.69 -21.46 6.87
C GLU A 37 -64.61 -20.77 6.04
N GLN A 38 -64.91 -19.63 5.40
CA GLN A 38 -63.91 -18.86 4.65
C GLN A 38 -62.83 -18.24 5.54
N LEU A 39 -63.18 -17.81 6.76
CA LEU A 39 -62.21 -17.31 7.73
C LEU A 39 -61.41 -18.45 8.39
N ALA A 40 -62.01 -19.62 8.57
CA ALA A 40 -61.34 -20.80 9.11
C ALA A 40 -60.43 -21.46 8.06
N PHE A 41 -60.79 -21.40 6.78
CA PHE A 41 -60.04 -21.99 5.69
C PHE A 41 -58.96 -21.04 5.18
N GLY A 42 -57.71 -21.29 5.59
CA GLY A 42 -56.52 -20.72 4.97
C GLY A 42 -56.22 -19.25 5.29
N TRP A 43 -57.14 -18.48 5.88
CA TRP A 43 -56.85 -17.07 6.26
C TRP A 43 -55.70 -16.98 7.27
N LYS A 44 -55.69 -17.85 8.28
CA LYS A 44 -54.60 -17.93 9.26
C LYS A 44 -53.27 -18.31 8.59
N GLU A 45 -53.28 -19.35 7.77
CA GLU A 45 -52.09 -19.82 7.04
C GLU A 45 -51.56 -18.76 6.06
N HIS A 46 -52.46 -18.01 5.41
CA HIS A 46 -52.10 -16.92 4.53
C HIS A 46 -51.45 -15.77 5.28
N LEU A 47 -52.01 -15.37 6.44
CA LEU A 47 -51.40 -14.35 7.28
C LEU A 47 -50.03 -14.78 7.81
N ASP A 48 -49.89 -16.03 8.25
CA ASP A 48 -48.61 -16.58 8.70
C ASP A 48 -47.58 -16.57 7.55
N HIS A 49 -47.97 -16.98 6.34
CA HIS A 49 -47.09 -16.97 5.17
C HIS A 49 -46.65 -15.54 4.79
N VAL A 50 -47.58 -14.59 4.73
CA VAL A 50 -47.28 -13.18 4.45
C VAL A 50 -46.36 -12.62 5.53
N PHE A 51 -46.58 -12.96 6.80
CA PHE A 51 -45.71 -12.51 7.89
C PHE A 51 -44.29 -13.05 7.75
N GLU A 52 -44.13 -14.35 7.48
CA GLU A 52 -42.83 -15.00 7.27
C GLU A 52 -42.09 -14.43 6.06
N GLU A 53 -42.77 -14.22 4.93
CA GLU A 53 -42.18 -13.58 3.75
C GLU A 53 -41.66 -12.18 4.06
N ARG A 54 -42.45 -11.37 4.77
CA ARG A 54 -42.06 -10.01 5.15
C ARG A 54 -40.93 -9.98 6.16
N PHE A 55 -40.91 -10.92 7.10
CA PHE A 55 -39.83 -11.03 8.07
C PHE A 55 -38.53 -11.50 7.42
N ALA A 56 -38.60 -12.46 6.48
CA ALA A 56 -37.47 -12.89 5.69
C ALA A 56 -36.91 -11.75 4.81
N GLU A 57 -37.80 -10.97 4.17
CA GLU A 57 -37.41 -9.78 3.40
C GLU A 57 -36.71 -8.75 4.29
N LEU A 58 -37.27 -8.45 5.47
CA LEU A 58 -36.68 -7.53 6.44
C LEU A 58 -35.30 -8.03 6.93
N SER A 59 -35.19 -9.31 7.29
CA SER A 59 -33.95 -9.93 7.74
C SER A 59 -32.86 -9.87 6.67
N SER A 60 -33.22 -10.13 5.42
CA SER A 60 -32.32 -9.99 4.27
C SER A 60 -31.82 -8.56 4.12
N ARG A 61 -32.74 -7.58 4.15
CA ARG A 61 -32.40 -6.15 4.04
C ARG A 61 -31.50 -5.67 5.19
N VAL A 62 -31.79 -6.07 6.42
CA VAL A 62 -30.96 -5.74 7.59
C VAL A 62 -29.57 -6.36 7.43
N SER A 63 -29.49 -7.63 7.05
CA SER A 63 -28.23 -8.33 6.83
C SER A 63 -27.39 -7.68 5.72
N GLU A 64 -28.01 -7.28 4.62
CA GLU A 64 -27.35 -6.58 3.53
C GLU A 64 -26.85 -5.20 3.97
N SER A 65 -27.68 -4.42 4.68
CA SER A 65 -27.27 -3.10 5.19
C SER A 65 -26.09 -3.20 6.17
N PHE A 66 -26.11 -4.19 7.07
CA PHE A 66 -25.02 -4.44 8.01
C PHE A 66 -23.74 -4.84 7.27
N ARG A 67 -23.85 -5.70 6.26
CA ARG A 67 -22.69 -6.08 5.43
C ARG A 67 -22.06 -4.88 4.71
N LEU A 68 -22.88 -3.99 4.16
CA LEU A 68 -22.40 -2.79 3.49
C LEU A 68 -21.70 -1.83 4.47
N GLU A 69 -22.27 -1.65 5.66
CA GLU A 69 -21.67 -0.81 6.71
C GLU A 69 -20.35 -1.38 7.21
N VAL A 70 -20.28 -2.68 7.50
CA VAL A 70 -19.03 -3.36 7.88
C VAL A 70 -18.00 -3.24 6.76
N ALA A 71 -18.38 -3.45 5.51
CA ALA A 71 -17.46 -3.32 4.38
C ALA A 71 -16.90 -1.89 4.27
N ALA A 72 -17.73 -0.87 4.45
CA ALA A 72 -17.31 0.53 4.40
C ALA A 72 -16.35 0.88 5.55
N GLU A 73 -16.61 0.43 6.78
CA GLU A 73 -15.72 0.71 7.91
C GLU A 73 -14.39 -0.06 7.77
N VAL A 74 -14.42 -1.28 7.23
CA VAL A 74 -13.19 -2.04 6.88
C VAL A 74 -12.38 -1.30 5.83
N GLU A 75 -13.00 -0.80 4.75
CA GLU A 75 -12.30 -0.04 3.71
C GLU A 75 -11.64 1.22 4.29
N LYS A 76 -12.34 1.95 5.16
CA LYS A 76 -11.81 3.12 5.86
C LYS A 76 -10.67 2.77 6.81
N ALA A 77 -10.77 1.66 7.54
CA ALA A 77 -9.71 1.17 8.43
C ALA A 77 -8.46 0.79 7.62
N VAL A 78 -8.61 0.05 6.52
CA VAL A 78 -7.52 -0.30 5.59
C VAL A 78 -6.88 0.95 4.99
N GLY A 79 -7.70 1.91 4.55
CA GLY A 79 -7.24 3.17 3.99
C GLY A 79 -6.46 4.02 4.99
N THR A 80 -6.79 3.94 6.29
CA THR A 80 -6.06 4.62 7.37
C THR A 80 -4.77 3.90 7.69
N ALA A 81 -4.80 2.57 7.89
CA ALA A 81 -3.62 1.76 8.13
C ALA A 81 -2.56 1.92 7.03
N ARG A 82 -2.98 1.96 5.75
CA ARG A 82 -2.06 2.18 4.62
C ARG A 82 -1.37 3.54 4.66
N ARG A 83 -2.10 4.60 5.05
CA ARG A 83 -1.53 5.94 5.24
C ARG A 83 -0.53 5.94 6.38
N ASP A 84 -0.89 5.37 7.53
CA ASP A 84 -0.01 5.31 8.70
C ASP A 84 1.30 4.57 8.41
N VAL A 85 1.26 3.45 7.68
CA VAL A 85 2.47 2.73 7.24
C VAL A 85 3.32 3.60 6.32
N SER A 86 2.70 4.29 5.37
CA SER A 86 3.42 5.18 4.44
C SER A 86 4.09 6.35 5.16
N ASP A 87 3.39 6.97 6.12
CA ASP A 87 3.90 8.09 6.91
C ASP A 87 5.07 7.65 7.79
N ARG A 88 4.96 6.47 8.44
CA ARG A 88 6.06 5.89 9.24
C ARG A 88 7.29 5.59 8.39
N LEU A 89 7.13 4.96 7.21
CA LEU A 89 8.26 4.69 6.31
C LEU A 89 8.94 5.99 5.85
N ASN A 90 8.16 7.00 5.48
CA ASN A 90 8.68 8.31 5.10
C ASN A 90 9.42 8.99 6.27
N GLU A 91 8.93 8.85 7.50
CA GLU A 91 9.63 9.34 8.69
C GLU A 91 10.95 8.59 8.92
N SER A 92 10.97 7.26 8.81
CA SER A 92 12.18 6.43 8.90
C SER A 92 13.26 6.88 7.91
N VAL A 93 12.89 7.09 6.64
CA VAL A 93 13.79 7.61 5.61
C VAL A 93 14.37 8.97 6.02
N ARG A 94 13.53 9.88 6.53
CA ARG A 94 13.96 11.22 6.95
C ARG A 94 14.92 11.18 8.13
N ARG A 95 14.66 10.32 9.14
CA ARG A 95 15.53 10.15 10.31
C ARG A 95 16.91 9.61 9.89
N MET A 96 16.95 8.53 9.09
CA MET A 96 18.21 7.96 8.60
C MET A 96 19.04 8.97 7.78
N ARG A 97 18.38 9.76 6.92
CA ARG A 97 19.05 10.81 6.13
C ARG A 97 19.60 11.97 6.95
N LYS A 98 18.99 12.27 8.11
CA LYS A 98 19.35 13.41 8.96
C LYS A 98 20.32 13.08 10.09
N ALA A 99 20.50 11.80 10.43
CA ALA A 99 21.40 11.41 11.52
C ALA A 99 22.82 11.98 11.28
N ALA A 100 23.50 12.47 12.30
CA ALA A 100 24.78 13.14 12.16
C ALA A 100 25.97 12.18 12.05
N ASN A 101 25.83 11.00 12.66
CA ASN A 101 26.89 9.99 12.77
C ASN A 101 26.33 8.57 12.56
N HIS A 102 27.22 7.58 12.49
CA HIS A 102 26.86 6.17 12.26
C HIS A 102 26.04 5.57 13.40
N GLU A 103 26.27 6.02 14.64
CA GLU A 103 25.53 5.56 15.81
C GLU A 103 24.06 6.01 15.78
N GLU A 104 23.82 7.30 15.52
CA GLU A 104 22.46 7.84 15.33
C GLU A 104 21.75 7.20 14.13
N TRP A 105 22.49 6.90 13.07
CA TRP A 105 21.95 6.21 11.90
C TRP A 105 21.51 4.79 12.24
N THR A 106 22.38 4.04 12.93
CA THR A 106 22.11 2.68 13.41
C THR A 106 20.90 2.67 14.35
N ALA A 107 20.83 3.62 15.27
CA ALA A 107 19.69 3.78 16.17
C ALA A 107 18.39 4.05 15.40
N ALA A 108 18.39 4.98 14.44
CA ALA A 108 17.21 5.31 13.63
C ALA A 108 16.75 4.13 12.76
N PHE A 109 17.68 3.37 12.18
CA PHE A 109 17.37 2.20 11.36
C PHE A 109 16.80 1.05 12.21
N LEU A 110 17.40 0.75 13.36
CA LEU A 110 16.92 -0.28 14.26
C LEU A 110 15.54 0.10 14.83
N GLU A 111 15.34 1.34 15.32
CA GLU A 111 14.04 1.80 15.84
C GLU A 111 12.94 1.72 14.77
N SER A 112 13.26 2.02 13.50
CA SER A 112 12.30 1.88 12.40
C SER A 112 11.93 0.42 12.12
N SER A 113 12.86 -0.51 12.35
CA SER A 113 12.68 -1.94 12.10
C SER A 113 11.91 -2.67 13.20
N THR A 114 11.85 -2.12 14.43
CA THR A 114 11.12 -2.78 15.54
C THR A 114 9.61 -2.88 15.32
N ALA A 115 9.03 -2.04 14.45
CA ALA A 115 7.61 -2.13 14.13
C ALA A 115 7.24 -3.40 13.35
N PHE A 116 8.21 -4.08 12.74
CA PHE A 116 8.00 -5.24 11.86
C PHE A 116 8.66 -6.52 12.38
N SER A 117 9.32 -6.44 13.54
CA SER A 117 10.13 -7.53 14.06
C SER A 117 10.13 -7.55 15.59
N ARG A 118 10.09 -8.76 16.14
CA ARG A 118 10.20 -9.00 17.58
C ARG A 118 11.63 -8.76 18.07
N ARG A 119 12.63 -9.18 17.28
CA ARG A 119 14.05 -9.07 17.62
C ARG A 119 14.84 -8.67 16.41
N ILE A 120 15.73 -7.70 16.57
CA ILE A 120 16.59 -7.24 15.49
C ILE A 120 18.01 -7.02 16.00
N ALA A 121 18.98 -7.27 15.14
CA ALA A 121 20.38 -6.91 15.35
C ALA A 121 21.03 -6.53 14.03
N LEU A 122 21.81 -5.45 14.04
CA LEU A 122 22.60 -5.03 12.89
C LEU A 122 24.05 -5.44 13.08
N PHE A 123 24.62 -6.10 12.08
CA PHE A 123 26.03 -6.49 12.05
C PHE A 123 26.73 -5.82 10.88
N SER A 124 27.84 -5.12 11.09
CA SER A 124 28.71 -4.70 9.99
C SER A 124 29.61 -5.85 9.52
N VAL A 125 29.93 -5.87 8.23
CA VAL A 125 30.79 -6.89 7.63
C VAL A 125 32.19 -6.31 7.43
N LEU A 126 33.11 -6.66 8.33
CA LEU A 126 34.48 -6.12 8.37
C LEU A 126 35.50 -7.25 8.36
N GLY A 127 36.30 -7.34 7.30
CA GLY A 127 37.42 -8.28 7.22
C GLY A 127 37.04 -9.76 7.38
N GLY A 128 35.84 -10.17 6.91
CA GLY A 128 35.34 -11.53 7.07
C GLY A 128 34.74 -11.83 8.44
N ASN A 129 34.53 -10.82 9.28
CA ASN A 129 33.83 -10.92 10.56
C ASN A 129 32.58 -10.04 10.56
N LEU A 130 31.58 -10.48 11.31
CA LEU A 130 30.38 -9.75 11.66
C LEU A 130 30.62 -9.02 12.97
N GLN A 131 30.55 -7.69 12.97
CA GLN A 131 30.65 -6.87 14.17
C GLN A 131 29.28 -6.36 14.55
N LEU A 132 28.82 -6.59 15.78
CA LEU A 132 27.52 -6.08 16.21
C LEU A 132 27.55 -4.55 16.38
N GLU A 133 26.68 -3.86 15.65
CA GLU A 133 26.50 -2.40 15.69
C GLU A 133 25.38 -1.99 16.66
N GLY A 134 24.36 -2.84 16.83
CA GLY A 134 23.28 -2.62 17.77
C GLY A 134 22.16 -3.64 17.65
N ALA A 135 21.32 -3.73 18.69
CA ALA A 135 20.19 -4.66 18.74
C ALA A 135 18.97 -4.06 19.44
N ARG A 136 17.77 -4.60 19.18
CA ARG A 136 16.51 -4.30 19.88
C ARG A 136 15.70 -5.58 20.08
N GLY A 137 14.98 -5.69 21.18
CA GLY A 137 14.14 -6.86 21.50
C GLY A 137 14.91 -8.13 21.88
N MET A 138 16.25 -8.07 21.96
CA MET A 138 17.09 -9.12 22.53
C MET A 138 17.11 -9.02 24.07
N ALA A 139 17.51 -10.09 24.78
CA ALA A 139 17.48 -10.15 26.24
C ALA A 139 18.17 -8.93 26.91
N GLU A 140 17.60 -8.45 28.02
CA GLU A 140 17.99 -7.19 28.71
C GLU A 140 19.46 -7.14 29.16
N THR A 141 20.10 -8.29 29.32
CA THR A 141 21.53 -8.40 29.61
C THR A 141 22.24 -9.07 28.45
N LEU A 142 22.41 -8.33 27.36
CA LEU A 142 23.57 -8.53 26.49
C LEU A 142 24.81 -8.43 27.41
N PRO A 143 25.72 -9.44 27.48
CA PRO A 143 26.95 -9.32 28.25
C PRO A 143 27.61 -7.96 27.98
N GLY A 144 28.13 -7.28 29.02
CA GLY A 144 28.62 -5.88 28.91
C GLY A 144 29.67 -5.61 27.83
N ASP A 145 30.18 -6.65 27.17
CA ASP A 145 31.15 -6.62 26.07
C ASP A 145 30.53 -6.77 24.66
N VAL A 146 29.21 -6.76 24.51
CA VAL A 146 28.54 -7.06 23.23
C VAL A 146 28.79 -6.03 22.11
N GLN A 147 29.18 -4.78 22.44
CA GLN A 147 29.72 -3.82 21.45
C GLN A 147 31.03 -4.31 20.79
N ARG A 148 31.68 -5.34 21.34
CA ARG A 148 32.87 -6.01 20.78
C ARG A 148 32.59 -7.42 20.29
N MET A 149 31.33 -7.83 20.19
CA MET A 149 30.97 -9.14 19.65
C MET A 149 31.33 -9.21 18.17
N SER A 150 32.37 -10.00 17.88
CA SER A 150 32.82 -10.33 16.54
C SER A 150 32.54 -11.81 16.26
N ILE A 151 31.75 -12.09 15.24
CA ILE A 151 31.42 -13.45 14.80
C ILE A 151 32.11 -13.71 13.46
N PRO A 152 32.98 -14.73 13.33
CA PRO A 152 33.56 -15.09 12.05
C PRO A 152 32.48 -15.45 11.04
N LEU A 153 32.49 -14.84 9.84
CA LEU A 153 31.46 -15.08 8.82
C LEU A 153 31.40 -16.56 8.41
N GLY A 154 32.56 -17.24 8.38
CA GLY A 154 32.65 -18.67 8.11
C GLY A 154 32.04 -19.58 9.19
N SER A 155 31.69 -19.05 10.36
CA SER A 155 30.95 -19.76 11.42
C SER A 155 29.44 -19.52 11.38
N ALA A 156 28.96 -18.70 10.43
CA ALA A 156 27.57 -18.30 10.27
C ALA A 156 27.14 -18.45 8.79
N PRO A 157 26.86 -19.67 8.29
CA PRO A 157 26.56 -19.93 6.89
C PRO A 157 25.44 -19.08 6.30
N ALA A 158 24.37 -18.81 7.05
CA ALA A 158 23.28 -17.96 6.58
C ALA A 158 23.74 -16.51 6.34
N PHE A 159 24.59 -15.97 7.23
CA PHE A 159 25.19 -14.64 7.06
C PHE A 159 26.18 -14.61 5.92
N ALA A 160 27.00 -15.66 5.74
CA ALA A 160 27.90 -15.77 4.61
C ALA A 160 27.12 -15.74 3.28
N ASN A 161 26.04 -16.51 3.19
CA ASN A 161 25.15 -16.51 2.02
C ASN A 161 24.57 -15.12 1.75
N ALA A 162 24.03 -14.42 2.77
CA ALA A 162 23.51 -13.07 2.60
C ALA A 162 24.61 -12.05 2.19
N ALA A 163 25.83 -12.20 2.70
CA ALA A 163 26.97 -11.36 2.33
C ALA A 163 27.44 -11.57 0.88
N GLU A 164 27.39 -12.81 0.39
CA GLU A 164 27.85 -13.19 -0.95
C GLU A 164 26.80 -12.94 -2.03
N SER A 165 25.55 -13.30 -1.78
CA SER A 165 24.44 -13.14 -2.73
C SER A 165 23.94 -11.71 -2.83
N ALA A 166 24.07 -10.93 -1.75
CA ALA A 166 23.38 -9.66 -1.55
C ALA A 166 21.84 -9.76 -1.61
N ASP A 167 21.29 -10.97 -1.44
CA ASP A 167 19.85 -11.25 -1.37
C ASP A 167 19.40 -11.50 0.09
N THR A 168 18.10 -11.28 0.35
CA THR A 168 17.50 -11.62 1.64
C THR A 168 17.53 -13.14 1.85
N VAL A 169 18.10 -13.58 2.97
CA VAL A 169 18.19 -15.01 3.33
C VAL A 169 17.26 -15.32 4.49
N ALA A 170 16.44 -16.37 4.35
CA ALA A 170 15.69 -16.96 5.45
C ALA A 170 16.43 -18.20 5.94
N ALA A 171 16.64 -18.31 7.26
CA ALA A 171 17.35 -19.41 7.88
C ALA A 171 16.65 -19.88 9.16
N MET A 172 16.90 -21.12 9.58
CA MET A 172 16.41 -21.60 10.88
C MET A 172 17.18 -20.91 12.02
N ARG A 173 16.53 -20.70 13.17
CA ARG A 173 17.18 -20.16 14.38
C ARG A 173 18.00 -21.27 15.08
N SER A 174 19.08 -21.71 14.44
CA SER A 174 19.98 -22.75 14.94
C SER A 174 21.45 -22.32 14.88
N ALA A 175 22.27 -22.88 15.77
CA ALA A 175 23.70 -22.57 15.85
C ALA A 175 24.46 -22.88 14.54
N VAL A 176 23.97 -23.84 13.76
CA VAL A 176 24.54 -24.25 12.47
C VAL A 176 24.31 -23.21 11.38
N GLU A 177 23.20 -22.47 11.43
CA GLU A 177 22.83 -21.48 10.41
C GLU A 177 23.33 -20.07 10.78
N ILE A 178 23.08 -19.63 12.02
CA ILE A 178 23.28 -18.22 12.45
C ILE A 178 24.51 -18.02 13.35
N SER A 179 25.30 -19.07 13.58
CA SER A 179 26.38 -19.21 14.57
C SER A 179 25.94 -19.55 15.99
N LYS A 180 26.83 -20.27 16.70
CA LYS A 180 26.66 -20.58 18.12
C LYS A 180 26.56 -19.34 19.00
N THR A 181 27.42 -18.33 18.78
CA THR A 181 27.46 -17.11 19.57
C THR A 181 26.13 -16.36 19.53
N LEU A 182 25.51 -16.24 18.36
CA LEU A 182 24.21 -15.59 18.22
C LEU A 182 23.10 -16.48 18.78
N SER A 183 23.14 -17.78 18.50
CA SER A 183 22.18 -18.76 19.03
C SER A 183 22.12 -18.76 20.56
N ASP A 184 23.26 -18.62 21.25
CA ASP A 184 23.32 -18.53 22.72
C ASP A 184 22.59 -17.27 23.26
N ILE A 185 22.47 -16.20 22.46
CA ILE A 185 21.76 -14.96 22.83
C ILE A 185 20.27 -15.04 22.52
N VAL A 186 19.93 -15.43 21.29
CA VAL A 186 18.52 -15.47 20.85
C VAL A 186 17.80 -16.75 21.31
N GLY A 187 18.55 -17.72 21.81
CA GLY A 187 18.10 -19.08 22.05
C GLY A 187 18.13 -19.89 20.76
N GLU A 188 18.18 -21.21 20.89
CA GLU A 188 18.06 -22.15 19.77
C GLU A 188 16.62 -22.64 19.64
N ASP A 189 16.10 -22.68 18.41
CA ASP A 189 14.79 -23.23 18.08
C ASP A 189 14.70 -23.48 16.58
N GLU A 190 14.77 -24.75 16.20
CA GLU A 190 14.79 -25.15 14.80
C GLU A 190 13.44 -25.01 14.10
N THR A 191 12.38 -24.64 14.82
CA THR A 191 11.04 -24.40 14.24
C THR A 191 10.82 -22.94 13.84
N GLU A 192 11.59 -22.03 14.43
CA GLU A 192 11.49 -20.59 14.20
C GLU A 192 12.46 -20.11 13.12
N ARG A 193 12.02 -19.16 12.31
CA ARG A 193 12.81 -18.59 11.21
C ARG A 193 13.39 -17.24 11.59
N ALA A 194 14.66 -17.04 11.23
CA ALA A 194 15.30 -15.74 11.20
C ALA A 194 15.51 -15.30 9.74
N TYR A 195 15.50 -13.99 9.53
CA TYR A 195 15.72 -13.37 8.24
C TYR A 195 16.95 -12.46 8.31
N LEU A 196 17.74 -12.50 7.26
CA LEU A 196 18.98 -11.75 7.10
C LEU A 196 18.82 -10.83 5.89
N PHE A 197 18.82 -9.53 6.14
CA PHE A 197 18.66 -8.51 5.12
C PHE A 197 20.00 -7.81 4.88
N PRO A 198 20.65 -8.04 3.73
CA PRO A 198 21.91 -7.38 3.42
C PRO A 198 21.71 -5.88 3.17
N ILE A 199 22.60 -5.09 3.74
CA ILE A 199 22.69 -3.64 3.53
C ILE A 199 23.79 -3.41 2.50
N VAL A 200 23.36 -3.09 1.28
CA VAL A 200 24.26 -2.93 0.13
C VAL A 200 24.61 -1.45 -0.04
N ASN A 201 25.91 -1.17 -0.20
CA ASN A 201 26.43 0.16 -0.55
C ASN A 201 27.45 -0.02 -1.67
N ARG A 202 27.28 0.68 -2.81
CA ARG A 202 28.16 0.56 -3.99
C ARG A 202 28.43 -0.91 -4.39
N GLN A 203 27.37 -1.72 -4.49
CA GLN A 203 27.41 -3.15 -4.85
C GLN A 203 28.14 -4.08 -3.85
N LYS A 204 28.48 -3.60 -2.66
CA LYS A 204 29.07 -4.42 -1.60
C LYS A 204 28.14 -4.50 -0.40
N VAL A 205 27.98 -5.69 0.17
CA VAL A 205 27.31 -5.86 1.47
C VAL A 205 28.21 -5.30 2.55
N VAL A 206 27.78 -4.20 3.19
CA VAL A 206 28.52 -3.52 4.26
C VAL A 206 28.00 -3.85 5.64
N ALA A 207 26.74 -4.28 5.74
CA ALA A 207 26.12 -4.74 6.96
C ALA A 207 25.01 -5.75 6.65
N ILE A 208 24.56 -6.49 7.65
CA ILE A 208 23.44 -7.43 7.57
C ILE A 208 22.54 -7.19 8.78
N LEU A 209 21.26 -6.95 8.52
CA LEU A 209 20.23 -6.91 9.56
C LEU A 209 19.72 -8.33 9.79
N TYR A 210 19.94 -8.85 10.98
CA TYR A 210 19.23 -10.01 11.52
C TYR A 210 17.87 -9.56 12.05
N ALA A 211 16.81 -10.28 11.71
CA ALA A 211 15.48 -10.05 12.26
C ALA A 211 14.67 -11.34 12.45
N GLU A 212 13.89 -11.38 13.53
CA GLU A 212 12.82 -12.35 13.75
C GLU A 212 11.48 -11.60 13.60
N PRO A 213 10.76 -11.73 12.47
CA PRO A 213 9.48 -11.05 12.26
C PRO A 213 8.44 -11.43 13.32
N GLN A 214 7.58 -10.48 13.69
CA GLN A 214 6.52 -10.75 14.66
C GLN A 214 5.43 -11.65 14.05
N VAL A 215 4.90 -12.60 14.82
CA VAL A 215 3.81 -13.46 14.36
C VAL A 215 2.59 -12.60 13.98
N ASN A 216 2.02 -12.83 12.80
CA ASN A 216 0.87 -12.13 12.18
C ASN A 216 1.03 -10.64 11.85
N THR A 217 2.03 -9.95 12.40
CA THR A 217 2.20 -8.48 12.26
C THR A 217 3.54 -8.09 11.66
N GLY A 218 4.51 -9.00 11.65
CA GLY A 218 5.79 -8.81 11.01
C GLY A 218 5.69 -8.82 9.50
N SER A 219 6.41 -7.92 8.84
CA SER A 219 6.46 -7.82 7.38
C SER A 219 7.91 -7.93 6.92
N VAL A 220 8.25 -9.09 6.34
CA VAL A 220 9.56 -9.34 5.71
C VAL A 220 9.83 -8.29 4.62
N SER A 221 8.81 -7.99 3.79
CA SER A 221 8.93 -6.99 2.72
C SER A 221 9.16 -5.57 3.25
N ALA A 222 8.59 -5.20 4.40
CA ALA A 222 8.85 -3.89 5.00
C ALA A 222 10.30 -3.79 5.51
N LEU A 223 10.83 -4.85 6.13
CA LEU A 223 12.22 -4.93 6.59
C LEU A 223 13.21 -4.93 5.43
N GLU A 224 12.89 -5.61 4.34
CA GLU A 224 13.69 -5.60 3.11
C GLU A 224 13.73 -4.21 2.45
N LEU A 225 12.57 -3.54 2.38
CA LEU A 225 12.50 -2.16 1.89
C LEU A 225 13.29 -1.20 2.78
N LEU A 226 13.14 -1.30 4.11
CA LEU A 226 13.91 -0.50 5.06
C LEU A 226 15.41 -0.76 4.93
N SER A 227 15.83 -2.00 4.75
CA SER A 227 17.23 -2.40 4.54
C SER A 227 17.79 -1.82 3.24
N THR A 228 17.00 -1.83 2.17
CA THR A 228 17.35 -1.16 0.91
C THR A 228 17.55 0.34 1.10
N ILE A 229 16.60 1.00 1.77
CA ILE A 229 16.67 2.44 2.07
C ILE A 229 17.89 2.76 2.95
N ALA A 230 18.16 1.90 3.95
CA ALA A 230 19.30 2.02 4.83
C ALA A 230 20.61 2.03 4.01
N GLY A 231 20.80 1.06 3.11
CA GLY A 231 21.96 1.01 2.21
C GLY A 231 22.15 2.27 1.38
N LEU A 232 21.07 2.73 0.72
CA LEU A 232 21.07 3.98 -0.06
C LEU A 232 21.35 5.23 0.78
N SER A 233 20.97 5.24 2.05
CA SER A 233 21.21 6.38 2.93
C SER A 233 22.67 6.49 3.40
N LEU A 234 23.44 5.38 3.36
CA LEU A 234 24.87 5.36 3.65
C LEU A 234 25.71 5.97 2.51
N GLU A 235 25.28 5.82 1.26
CA GLU A 235 25.95 6.39 0.08
C GLU A 235 26.15 7.91 0.21
N ASN A 236 25.14 8.62 0.74
CA ASN A 236 25.15 10.06 0.94
C ASN A 236 26.12 10.56 2.02
N ARG A 237 26.72 9.68 2.84
CA ARG A 237 27.66 10.08 3.91
C ARG A 237 29.11 9.91 3.51
N THR A 238 29.41 8.88 2.72
CA THR A 238 30.77 8.68 2.18
C THR A 238 31.21 9.80 1.24
N THR A 239 30.28 10.59 0.70
CA THR A 239 30.56 11.80 -0.09
C THR A 239 30.85 13.04 0.76
N GLU A 240 30.34 13.12 2.00
CA GLU A 240 30.55 14.28 2.89
C GLU A 240 31.83 14.14 3.76
N ALA A 241 32.20 12.91 4.16
CA ALA A 241 33.37 12.66 5.02
C ALA A 241 34.75 12.82 4.33
N GLY A 242 34.79 13.05 3.01
CA GLY A 242 36.02 13.13 2.21
C GLY A 242 36.63 14.54 2.06
N LYS A 243 36.02 15.61 2.59
CA LYS A 243 36.58 16.97 2.49
C LYS A 243 37.64 17.24 3.56
N VAL A 244 38.86 16.77 3.31
CA VAL A 244 40.09 17.38 3.87
C VAL A 244 40.64 18.34 2.80
N PRO A 245 40.83 19.64 3.07
CA PRO A 245 41.32 20.58 2.06
C PRO A 245 42.84 20.42 1.89
N GLY A 246 43.24 19.65 0.88
CA GLY A 246 44.63 19.53 0.41
C GLY A 246 44.90 20.51 -0.74
N LEU A 247 46.00 21.23 -0.62
CA LEU A 247 46.50 22.33 -1.44
C LEU A 247 46.53 22.11 -2.97
N VAL A 248 46.30 23.22 -3.66
CA VAL A 248 46.34 23.44 -5.11
C VAL A 248 47.68 23.02 -5.73
N GLY A 249 47.60 22.20 -6.77
CA GLY A 249 48.67 21.98 -7.75
C GLY A 249 48.10 22.05 -9.15
N ILE A 250 48.30 23.17 -9.84
CA ILE A 250 48.04 23.36 -11.26
C ILE A 250 49.12 22.57 -12.03
N ILE A 251 48.75 21.80 -13.07
CA ILE A 251 49.43 21.75 -14.39
C ILE A 251 48.66 20.82 -15.36
N THR A 252 48.19 21.46 -16.44
CA THR A 252 47.94 21.07 -17.86
C THR A 252 47.31 19.73 -18.25
N ALA A 253 46.22 19.86 -19.01
CA ALA A 253 45.62 18.85 -19.87
C ALA A 253 46.55 18.38 -21.02
N PRO A 254 46.26 17.19 -21.58
CA PRO A 254 45.74 17.18 -22.96
C PRO A 254 44.48 16.31 -23.13
N ALA A 255 43.77 16.63 -24.22
CA ALA A 255 42.41 16.22 -24.55
C ALA A 255 42.20 14.73 -24.81
N THR A 256 41.04 14.20 -24.38
CA THR A 256 40.33 13.06 -25.01
C THR A 256 38.86 13.05 -24.53
N PRO A 257 37.99 12.25 -25.18
CA PRO A 257 36.70 12.65 -25.75
C PRO A 257 35.64 13.05 -24.71
N VAL A 258 34.62 13.80 -25.14
CA VAL A 258 33.44 14.17 -24.33
C VAL A 258 32.73 12.90 -23.88
N GLN A 259 33.14 12.36 -22.74
CA GLN A 259 32.34 11.44 -21.95
C GLN A 259 31.25 12.27 -21.29
N VAL A 260 30.00 11.85 -21.46
CA VAL A 260 28.89 12.42 -20.71
C VAL A 260 29.22 12.18 -19.23
N ALA A 261 29.58 13.25 -18.53
CA ALA A 261 29.98 13.21 -17.12
C ALA A 261 28.96 12.36 -16.35
N GLY A 262 29.44 11.32 -15.64
CA GLY A 262 28.56 10.55 -14.77
C GLY A 262 27.95 11.49 -13.74
N TRP A 263 26.79 11.14 -13.18
CA TRP A 263 26.14 11.97 -12.14
C TRP A 263 27.11 12.43 -11.03
N SER A 264 28.06 11.57 -10.67
CA SER A 264 29.12 11.80 -9.69
C SER A 264 30.17 12.85 -10.09
N ASP A 265 30.29 13.11 -11.39
CA ASP A 265 31.32 13.97 -11.98
C ASP A 265 30.79 15.40 -12.18
N LEU A 266 29.48 15.61 -12.03
CA LEU A 266 28.84 16.93 -12.07
C LEU A 266 29.17 17.73 -10.82
N ALA A 267 29.34 19.04 -10.97
CA ALA A 267 29.47 19.95 -9.84
C ALA A 267 28.20 19.89 -8.96
N PRO A 268 28.30 20.11 -7.63
CA PRO A 268 27.13 20.05 -6.74
C PRO A 268 25.98 20.99 -7.15
N GLU A 269 26.30 22.15 -7.74
CA GLU A 269 25.32 23.11 -8.26
C GLU A 269 24.57 22.54 -9.48
N ASP A 270 25.28 21.89 -10.40
CA ASP A 270 24.68 21.19 -11.54
C ASP A 270 23.83 20.00 -11.08
N GLN A 271 24.31 19.19 -10.13
CA GLN A 271 23.50 18.10 -9.56
C GLN A 271 22.18 18.62 -8.96
N ALA A 272 22.24 19.71 -8.21
CA ALA A 272 21.05 20.34 -7.64
C ALA A 272 20.09 20.87 -8.74
N LEU A 273 20.64 21.40 -9.84
CA LEU A 273 19.87 21.84 -11.00
C LEU A 273 19.19 20.65 -11.70
N HIS A 274 19.89 19.54 -11.91
CA HIS A 274 19.30 18.31 -12.48
C HIS A 274 18.20 17.71 -11.58
N LEU A 275 18.38 17.69 -10.25
CA LEU A 275 17.31 17.24 -9.33
C LEU A 275 16.08 18.13 -9.42
N ARG A 276 16.27 19.46 -9.61
CA ARG A 276 15.18 20.41 -9.80
C ARG A 276 14.46 20.17 -11.13
N ALA A 277 15.22 19.94 -12.21
CA ALA A 277 14.69 19.59 -13.53
C ALA A 277 13.86 18.30 -13.48
N GLN A 278 14.33 17.26 -12.79
CA GLN A 278 13.59 16.01 -12.63
C GLN A 278 12.28 16.19 -11.85
N ARG A 279 12.30 16.99 -10.77
CA ARG A 279 11.08 17.32 -10.01
C ARG A 279 10.08 18.09 -10.86
N PHE A 280 10.56 19.08 -11.62
CA PHE A 280 9.74 19.85 -12.54
C PHE A 280 9.06 18.94 -13.58
N ALA A 281 9.83 18.06 -14.22
CA ALA A 281 9.32 17.12 -15.22
C ALA A 281 8.20 16.23 -14.65
N ARG A 282 8.41 15.63 -13.47
CA ARG A 282 7.41 14.79 -12.80
C ARG A 282 6.13 15.55 -12.46
N VAL A 283 6.26 16.77 -11.93
CA VAL A 283 5.10 17.60 -11.58
C VAL A 283 4.31 17.97 -12.83
N LYS A 284 4.96 18.46 -13.89
CA LYS A 284 4.27 18.86 -15.13
C LYS A 284 3.58 17.69 -15.81
N VAL A 285 4.22 16.53 -15.85
CA VAL A 285 3.62 15.33 -16.43
C VAL A 285 2.44 14.83 -15.58
N ALA A 286 2.54 14.87 -14.24
CA ALA A 286 1.44 14.54 -13.35
C ALA A 286 0.25 15.51 -13.50
N GLU A 287 0.50 16.82 -13.63
CA GLU A 287 -0.54 17.83 -13.91
C GLU A 287 -1.27 17.52 -15.22
N ILE A 288 -0.54 17.17 -16.30
CA ILE A 288 -1.15 16.80 -17.59
C ILE A 288 -2.03 15.55 -17.42
N ARG A 289 -1.53 14.52 -16.72
CA ARG A 289 -2.27 13.28 -16.49
C ARG A 289 -3.53 13.50 -15.65
N LEU A 290 -3.47 14.39 -14.66
CA LEU A 290 -4.57 14.68 -13.76
C LEU A 290 -5.66 15.53 -14.42
N HIS A 291 -5.27 16.63 -15.07
CA HIS A 291 -6.22 17.62 -15.60
C HIS A 291 -6.69 17.32 -17.03
N ARG A 292 -6.01 16.44 -17.76
CA ARG A 292 -6.35 16.07 -19.15
C ARG A 292 -6.50 14.56 -19.33
N ALA A 293 -7.03 13.88 -18.32
CA ALA A 293 -7.14 12.42 -18.28
C ALA A 293 -7.87 11.82 -19.50
N GLU A 294 -8.94 12.45 -19.97
CA GLU A 294 -9.70 12.00 -21.14
C GLU A 294 -8.90 12.15 -22.45
N ALA A 295 -8.26 13.29 -22.67
CA ALA A 295 -7.42 13.54 -23.84
C ALA A 295 -6.19 12.61 -23.87
N VAL A 296 -5.58 12.33 -22.71
CA VAL A 296 -4.48 11.34 -22.59
C VAL A 296 -4.98 9.94 -22.96
N ARG A 297 -6.17 9.55 -22.49
CA ARG A 297 -6.75 8.24 -22.81
C ARG A 297 -7.09 8.09 -24.29
N ALA A 298 -7.71 9.10 -24.89
CA ALA A 298 -8.04 9.13 -26.32
C ALA A 298 -6.77 9.12 -27.18
N GLY A 299 -5.80 9.99 -26.86
CA GLY A 299 -4.53 10.07 -27.59
C GLY A 299 -3.71 8.79 -27.52
N ARG A 300 -3.74 8.04 -26.40
CA ARG A 300 -3.13 6.71 -26.31
C ARG A 300 -3.80 5.70 -27.25
N LYS A 301 -5.14 5.69 -27.28
CA LYS A 301 -5.91 4.77 -28.13
C LYS A 301 -5.63 5.01 -29.61
N GLU A 302 -5.48 6.26 -30.00
CA GLU A 302 -5.22 6.68 -31.38
C GLU A 302 -3.73 6.75 -31.73
N ARG A 303 -2.83 6.48 -30.76
CA ARG A 303 -1.38 6.63 -30.88
C ARG A 303 -0.94 8.03 -31.37
N GLN A 304 -1.67 9.04 -30.93
CA GLN A 304 -1.45 10.46 -31.21
C GLN A 304 -1.47 11.27 -29.90
N LEU A 305 -0.81 10.74 -28.87
CA LEU A 305 -0.86 11.29 -27.53
C LEU A 305 -0.31 12.73 -27.47
N TYR A 306 0.77 13.04 -28.18
CA TYR A 306 1.28 14.41 -28.21
C TYR A 306 0.27 15.39 -28.81
N SER A 307 -0.34 15.07 -29.95
CA SER A 307 -1.32 15.94 -30.61
C SER A 307 -2.55 16.18 -29.71
N ALA A 308 -2.98 15.18 -28.95
CA ALA A 308 -4.10 15.29 -28.00
C ALA A 308 -3.84 16.21 -26.79
N VAL A 309 -2.58 16.37 -26.34
CA VAL A 309 -2.20 17.24 -25.21
C VAL A 309 -1.16 18.31 -25.59
N LYS A 310 -1.10 18.66 -26.87
CA LYS A 310 -0.03 19.46 -27.49
C LYS A 310 0.29 20.74 -26.74
N GLN A 311 -0.71 21.56 -26.46
CA GLN A 311 -0.53 22.86 -25.79
C GLN A 311 0.15 22.71 -24.42
N ALA A 312 -0.17 21.65 -23.67
CA ALA A 312 0.37 21.43 -22.34
C ALA A 312 1.82 20.92 -22.38
N VAL A 313 2.10 20.02 -23.33
CA VAL A 313 3.45 19.49 -23.55
C VAL A 313 4.37 20.59 -24.07
N ASP A 314 3.93 21.39 -25.04
CA ASP A 314 4.72 22.47 -25.61
C ASP A 314 5.06 23.54 -24.56
N SER A 315 4.09 23.93 -23.74
CA SER A 315 4.32 24.89 -22.64
C SER A 315 5.31 24.34 -21.59
N ALA A 316 5.22 23.04 -21.27
CA ALA A 316 6.16 22.39 -20.37
C ALA A 316 7.57 22.32 -20.98
N ARG A 317 7.68 22.01 -22.27
CA ARG A 317 8.95 21.97 -23.03
C ARG A 317 9.60 23.34 -23.10
N GLU A 318 8.85 24.38 -23.41
CA GLU A 318 9.36 25.75 -23.45
C GLU A 318 9.95 26.17 -22.10
N THR A 319 9.19 25.92 -21.02
CA THR A 319 9.64 26.25 -19.66
C THR A 319 10.86 25.42 -19.27
N PHE A 320 10.86 24.11 -19.55
CA PHE A 320 11.99 23.22 -19.25
C PHE A 320 13.26 23.62 -20.01
N GLY A 321 13.11 23.94 -21.30
CA GLY A 321 14.19 24.41 -22.14
C GLY A 321 14.82 25.69 -21.61
N ARG A 322 13.98 26.67 -21.27
CA ARG A 322 14.43 27.97 -20.74
C ARG A 322 15.10 27.83 -19.38
N GLU A 323 14.52 27.07 -18.45
CA GLU A 323 15.00 27.04 -17.06
C GLU A 323 16.12 26.04 -16.79
N PHE A 324 16.21 24.94 -17.57
CA PHE A 324 17.16 23.86 -17.28
C PHE A 324 18.13 23.58 -18.44
N VAL A 325 17.62 23.44 -19.67
CA VAL A 325 18.47 23.11 -20.82
C VAL A 325 19.43 24.27 -21.15
N SER A 326 18.95 25.51 -21.11
CA SER A 326 19.81 26.68 -21.33
C SER A 326 20.80 26.94 -20.18
N ALA A 327 20.48 26.43 -18.99
CA ALA A 327 21.23 26.68 -17.77
C ALA A 327 22.41 25.72 -17.55
N SER A 328 22.44 24.57 -18.22
CA SER A 328 23.56 23.63 -18.13
C SER A 328 23.75 22.81 -19.41
N PRO A 329 24.98 22.75 -19.97
CA PRO A 329 25.27 21.97 -21.18
C PRO A 329 25.23 20.46 -20.95
N THR A 330 25.22 19.99 -19.69
CA THR A 330 25.11 18.57 -19.34
C THR A 330 23.67 18.14 -19.07
N MET A 331 22.70 19.05 -19.21
CA MET A 331 21.31 18.79 -18.83
C MET A 331 20.68 17.68 -19.67
N VAL A 332 20.03 16.73 -18.99
CA VAL A 332 19.27 15.65 -19.63
C VAL A 332 17.81 16.09 -19.80
N ASP A 333 17.18 15.69 -20.90
CA ASP A 333 15.75 15.94 -21.13
C ASP A 333 14.86 15.03 -20.26
N TYR A 334 14.85 15.30 -18.95
CA TYR A 334 14.00 14.61 -17.99
C TYR A 334 12.51 14.77 -18.31
N LEU A 335 12.11 15.83 -19.01
CA LEU A 335 10.74 16.03 -19.42
C LEU A 335 10.33 15.01 -20.49
N HIS A 336 11.16 14.81 -21.51
CA HIS A 336 10.93 13.75 -22.50
C HIS A 336 10.86 12.37 -21.84
N MET A 337 11.80 12.05 -20.94
CA MET A 337 11.82 10.76 -20.25
C MET A 337 10.54 10.52 -19.43
N GLU A 338 10.07 11.53 -18.69
CA GLU A 338 8.85 11.41 -17.91
C GLU A 338 7.59 11.38 -18.79
N LEU A 339 7.57 12.06 -19.94
CA LEU A 339 6.48 11.96 -20.93
C LEU A 339 6.36 10.53 -21.47
N VAL A 340 7.48 9.92 -21.89
CA VAL A 340 7.51 8.53 -22.39
C VAL A 340 7.11 7.56 -21.29
N ARG A 341 7.75 7.64 -20.12
CA ARG A 341 7.49 6.74 -19.01
C ARG A 341 6.07 6.83 -18.49
N THR A 342 5.59 8.03 -18.22
CA THR A 342 4.34 8.22 -17.46
C THR A 342 3.13 8.44 -18.36
N LEU A 343 3.24 9.22 -19.45
CA LEU A 343 2.11 9.43 -20.37
C LEU A 343 2.07 8.39 -21.49
N ALA A 344 3.21 7.91 -21.99
CA ALA A 344 3.24 6.94 -23.08
C ALA A 344 3.41 5.47 -22.61
N ASN A 345 3.46 5.22 -21.29
CA ASN A 345 3.68 3.89 -20.70
C ASN A 345 4.94 3.19 -21.27
N ASP A 346 6.05 3.91 -21.34
CA ASP A 346 7.33 3.46 -21.87
C ASP A 346 7.35 3.17 -23.40
N GLU A 347 6.24 3.42 -24.11
CA GLU A 347 6.15 3.23 -25.56
C GLU A 347 6.21 4.57 -26.32
N ILE A 348 7.39 4.92 -26.85
CA ILE A 348 7.59 6.20 -27.58
C ILE A 348 6.67 6.34 -28.81
N SER A 349 6.31 5.23 -29.46
CA SER A 349 5.44 5.21 -30.64
C SER A 349 4.03 5.72 -30.36
N VAL A 350 3.60 5.74 -29.09
CA VAL A 350 2.28 6.23 -28.66
C VAL A 350 2.20 7.76 -28.67
N LEU A 351 3.34 8.46 -28.58
CA LEU A 351 3.39 9.93 -28.67
C LEU A 351 2.94 10.44 -30.03
N GLY A 352 3.08 9.63 -31.08
CA GLY A 352 2.67 9.96 -32.45
C GLY A 352 3.76 10.67 -33.25
N PRO A 353 3.58 10.76 -34.58
CA PRO A 353 4.61 11.25 -35.51
C PRO A 353 4.89 12.76 -35.37
N ASP A 354 3.94 13.52 -34.85
CA ASP A 354 4.07 14.97 -34.67
C ASP A 354 4.93 15.34 -33.46
N TYR A 355 5.28 14.37 -32.60
CA TYR A 355 6.11 14.61 -31.42
C TYR A 355 7.54 14.98 -31.84
N PRO A 356 8.07 16.15 -31.45
CA PRO A 356 9.34 16.67 -31.96
C PRO A 356 10.59 15.96 -31.41
N GLY A 357 10.43 14.91 -30.59
CA GLY A 357 11.56 14.17 -30.01
C GLY A 357 12.15 14.83 -28.76
N PRO A 358 13.28 14.31 -28.22
CA PRO A 358 14.01 14.94 -27.13
C PRO A 358 14.55 16.33 -27.51
N MET A 359 14.73 17.20 -26.51
CA MET A 359 15.25 18.57 -26.66
C MET A 359 16.78 18.67 -26.65
N VAL A 360 17.48 17.62 -26.18
CA VAL A 360 18.94 17.57 -26.01
C VAL A 360 19.49 16.31 -26.64
#